data_AF-A0AAJ7FH51-F1
#
_entry.id   AF-A0AAJ7FH51-F1
#
_cell.length_a   1.000
_cell.length_b   1.000
_cell.length_c   1.000
_cell.angle_alpha   90.00
_cell.angle_beta   90.00
_cell.angle_gamma   90.00
#
_symmetry.space_group_name_H-M   'P 1'
#
loop_
_entity.id
_entity.type
_entity.pdbx_description
1 polymer ?
#
loop_
_entity_poly.entity_id
_entity_poly.type
_entity_poly.pdbx_seq_one_letter_code
_entity_poly.pdbx_strand_id
1 'polypeptide(L)'
;MANNILLDIDESIINQNLLLTESKVEDEFTEMLKTMNKPERPSVVIKPIPGACVKTKTSSGEKIFLNICQTTEIPPPDDISETKLIELMEDENPSYCIPMSIGQEKTEVDKSGAPCLAYDIAINTTYFEKSEKSRLFWSFTIAVIIQGVSQKFDKDIELKNYTVLKNRKVLGRLQDHRIEKREVKKAMRAPLIEELPSINSTSVSQTKISTSKPIEESRESKSRVTPTPDYIILREPKEGKPKRLIGKFKIKSLISADDIAVDVGEDRIMVEARKIGYLIDIFVPYSIEQEKVSAILDKDVGILQLNMPVAHE
;
A
#
# COMPACT_ATOMS: atom_id res chain seq x y z
N MET A 1 -29.25 -69.90 11.60
CA MET A 1 -29.07 -68.63 12.34
C MET A 1 -27.81 -68.00 11.82
N ALA A 2 -27.90 -66.81 11.22
CA ALA A 2 -26.74 -66.10 10.69
C ALA A 2 -26.09 -65.29 11.82
N ASN A 3 -24.83 -65.57 12.13
CA ASN A 3 -24.03 -64.78 13.07
C ASN A 3 -23.23 -63.74 12.28
N ASN A 4 -23.70 -62.50 12.28
CA ASN A 4 -22.91 -61.36 11.83
C ASN A 4 -21.91 -61.00 12.94
N ILE A 5 -20.62 -61.10 12.65
CA ILE A 5 -19.54 -60.62 13.53
C ILE A 5 -19.40 -59.12 13.27
N LEU A 6 -19.77 -58.31 14.26
CA LEU A 6 -19.50 -56.88 14.30
C LEU A 6 -18.04 -56.69 14.74
N LEU A 7 -17.21 -56.06 13.90
CA LEU A 7 -15.88 -55.62 14.28
C LEU A 7 -16.02 -54.24 14.94
N ASP A 8 -16.08 -54.21 16.27
CA ASP A 8 -15.96 -52.95 17.02
C ASP A 8 -14.51 -52.50 16.99
N ILE A 9 -14.29 -51.32 16.41
CA ILE A 9 -13.00 -50.64 16.42
C ILE A 9 -12.86 -49.94 17.77
N ASP A 10 -11.82 -50.30 18.52
CA ASP A 10 -11.55 -49.80 19.87
C ASP A 10 -11.17 -48.30 19.83
N GLU A 11 -12.07 -47.43 20.31
CA GLU A 11 -11.92 -45.96 20.32
C GLU A 11 -10.68 -45.47 21.09
N SER A 12 -10.13 -46.30 21.97
CA SER A 12 -8.91 -45.98 22.74
C SER A 12 -7.65 -45.84 21.86
N ILE A 13 -7.59 -46.55 20.73
CA ILE A 13 -6.45 -46.53 19.80
C ILE A 13 -6.42 -45.24 18.98
N ILE A 14 -7.60 -44.66 18.70
CA ILE A 14 -7.73 -43.37 18.01
C ILE A 14 -7.31 -42.24 18.96
N ASN A 15 -7.75 -42.30 20.22
CA ASN A 15 -7.51 -41.23 21.19
C ASN A 15 -6.06 -41.17 21.71
N GLN A 16 -5.33 -42.30 21.75
CA GLN A 16 -3.92 -42.29 22.15
C GLN A 16 -2.97 -41.73 21.08
N ASN A 17 -3.34 -41.79 19.80
CA ASN A 17 -2.53 -41.25 18.70
C ASN A 17 -2.89 -39.78 18.36
N LEU A 18 -3.87 -39.19 19.05
CA LEU A 18 -4.33 -37.81 18.85
C LEU A 18 -4.00 -36.86 20.00
N LEU A 19 -3.25 -37.31 21.02
CA LEU A 19 -2.72 -36.41 22.05
C LEU A 19 -1.44 -35.73 21.54
N LEU A 20 -1.61 -34.64 20.80
CA LEU A 20 -0.55 -33.66 20.63
C LEU A 20 -0.32 -33.01 22.00
N THR A 21 0.89 -33.11 22.54
CA THR A 21 1.31 -32.40 23.76
C THR A 21 1.05 -30.89 23.61
N GLU A 22 -0.04 -30.40 24.21
CA GLU A 22 -0.58 -29.04 24.06
C GLU A 22 0.45 -27.94 24.37
N SER A 23 1.38 -28.19 25.29
CA SER A 23 2.34 -27.19 25.77
C SER A 23 3.47 -26.85 24.80
N LYS A 24 3.87 -27.73 23.85
CA LYS A 24 4.91 -27.38 22.87
C LYS A 24 4.35 -26.67 21.64
N VAL A 25 3.12 -27.03 21.25
CA VAL A 25 2.46 -26.47 20.08
C VAL A 25 1.94 -25.07 20.37
N GLU A 26 1.46 -24.80 21.58
CA GLU A 26 1.06 -23.44 21.98
C GLU A 26 2.25 -22.48 22.00
N ASP A 27 3.41 -22.91 22.50
CA ASP A 27 4.62 -22.08 22.49
C ASP A 27 5.15 -21.84 21.07
N GLU A 28 5.18 -22.87 20.20
CA GLU A 28 5.57 -22.74 18.79
C GLU A 28 4.55 -21.92 17.98
N PHE A 29 3.26 -22.07 18.24
CA PHE A 29 2.19 -21.30 17.60
C PHE A 29 2.21 -19.84 18.06
N THR A 30 2.51 -19.59 19.34
CA THR A 30 2.68 -18.24 19.88
C THR A 30 3.96 -17.59 19.36
N GLU A 31 5.05 -18.34 19.18
CA GLU A 31 6.25 -17.88 18.47
C GLU A 31 5.99 -17.62 16.98
N MET A 32 5.21 -18.47 16.31
CA MET A 32 4.78 -18.26 14.92
C MET A 32 3.92 -17.00 14.78
N LEU A 33 2.96 -16.78 15.69
CA LEU A 33 2.13 -15.58 15.72
C LEU A 33 2.94 -14.32 16.01
N LYS A 34 3.93 -14.37 16.90
CA LYS A 34 4.88 -13.27 17.13
C LYS A 34 5.75 -13.00 15.91
N THR A 35 6.08 -14.04 15.14
CA THR A 35 6.87 -13.92 13.91
C THR A 35 6.02 -13.38 12.74
N MET A 36 4.74 -13.73 12.66
CA MET A 36 3.78 -13.16 11.68
C MET A 36 3.33 -11.74 12.03
N ASN A 37 3.30 -11.38 13.31
CA ASN A 37 2.99 -10.03 13.79
C ASN A 37 4.22 -9.11 13.89
N LYS A 38 5.40 -9.56 13.47
CA LYS A 38 6.48 -8.61 13.19
C LYS A 38 6.00 -7.75 12.02
N PRO A 39 5.87 -6.42 12.18
CA PRO A 39 5.63 -5.58 11.02
C PRO A 39 6.77 -5.84 10.04
N GLU A 40 6.44 -6.20 8.80
CA GLU A 40 7.41 -6.45 7.71
C GLU A 40 8.41 -5.30 7.53
N ARG A 41 8.11 -4.13 8.12
CA ARG A 41 8.91 -2.93 8.06
C ARG A 41 9.13 -2.38 9.47
N PRO A 42 10.35 -1.94 9.80
CA PRO A 42 10.61 -1.27 11.07
C PRO A 42 9.73 -0.01 11.16
N SER A 43 8.91 0.09 12.20
CA SER A 43 8.13 1.28 12.50
C SER A 43 8.62 1.95 13.78
N VAL A 44 8.69 3.27 13.79
CA VAL A 44 9.05 4.07 14.95
C VAL A 44 7.82 4.81 15.45
N VAL A 45 7.58 4.77 16.76
CA VAL A 45 6.55 5.59 17.40
C VAL A 45 7.24 6.85 17.90
N ILE A 46 6.81 8.01 17.42
CA ILE A 46 7.36 9.29 17.83
C ILE A 46 6.25 10.26 18.23
N LYS A 47 6.58 11.11 19.20
CA LYS A 47 5.79 12.27 19.53
C LYS A 47 6.37 13.47 18.77
N PRO A 48 5.65 14.06 17.81
CA PRO A 48 6.22 15.09 16.95
C PRO A 48 6.35 16.42 17.70
N ILE A 49 7.23 17.29 17.20
CA ILE A 49 7.52 18.60 17.79
C ILE A 49 6.48 19.63 17.28
N PRO A 50 5.82 20.40 18.16
CA PRO A 50 4.92 21.48 17.77
C PRO A 50 5.54 22.52 16.80
N GLY A 51 4.92 22.71 15.63
CA GLY A 51 5.33 23.72 14.65
C GLY A 51 4.36 24.91 14.59
N ALA A 52 3.23 24.71 13.91
CA ALA A 52 2.21 25.73 13.68
C ALA A 52 0.78 25.15 13.81
N CYS A 53 -0.19 25.99 14.19
CA CYS A 53 -1.60 25.60 14.21
C CYS A 53 -2.37 26.41 13.17
N VAL A 54 -3.03 25.72 12.24
CA VAL A 54 -3.85 26.33 11.20
C VAL A 54 -5.31 26.10 11.54
N LYS A 55 -6.09 27.18 11.61
CA LYS A 55 -7.54 27.15 11.77
C LYS A 55 -8.19 27.29 10.39
N THR A 56 -9.09 26.39 10.04
CA THR A 56 -9.92 26.46 8.83
C THR A 56 -11.36 26.04 9.18
N LYS A 57 -12.21 25.91 8.17
CA LYS A 57 -13.57 25.42 8.31
C LYS A 57 -13.89 24.36 7.26
N THR A 58 -14.91 23.55 7.51
CA THR A 58 -15.56 22.76 6.47
C THR A 58 -16.50 23.63 5.64
N SER A 59 -16.91 23.13 4.47
CA SER A 59 -17.99 23.75 3.69
C SER A 59 -19.33 23.83 4.45
N SER A 60 -19.53 22.98 5.46
CA SER A 60 -20.66 23.06 6.40
C SER A 60 -20.52 24.12 7.50
N GLY A 61 -19.35 24.79 7.59
CA GLY A 61 -19.07 25.86 8.55
C GLY A 61 -18.47 25.39 9.89
N GLU A 62 -18.18 24.10 10.05
CA GLU A 62 -17.58 23.54 11.26
C GLU A 62 -16.11 23.94 11.38
N LYS A 63 -15.65 24.29 12.59
CA LYS A 63 -14.27 24.71 12.82
C LYS A 63 -13.34 23.50 12.85
N ILE A 64 -12.27 23.56 12.05
CA ILE A 64 -11.20 22.58 12.03
C ILE A 64 -9.87 23.24 12.40
N PHE A 65 -9.06 22.53 13.16
CA PHE A 65 -7.68 22.88 13.51
C PHE A 65 -6.71 21.83 12.99
N LEU A 66 -5.65 22.27 12.34
CA LEU A 66 -4.58 21.44 11.80
C LEU A 66 -3.29 21.80 12.55
N ASN A 67 -2.81 20.88 13.36
CA ASN A 67 -1.57 21.03 14.12
C ASN A 67 -0.41 20.49 13.27
N ILE A 68 0.29 21.39 12.58
CA ILE A 68 1.46 21.07 11.77
C ILE A 68 2.67 20.95 12.69
N CYS A 69 3.19 19.74 12.79
CA CYS A 69 4.26 19.32 13.67
C CYS A 69 5.46 18.83 12.85
N GLN A 70 6.60 18.71 13.51
CA GLN A 70 7.90 18.42 12.91
C GLN A 70 8.46 17.10 13.44
N THR A 71 9.17 16.37 12.59
CA THR A 71 9.90 15.15 12.96
C THR A 71 11.04 14.87 12.00
N THR A 72 12.12 14.24 12.48
CA THR A 72 13.23 13.76 11.66
C THR A 72 13.02 12.35 11.11
N GLU A 73 12.01 11.62 11.62
CA GLU A 73 11.74 10.24 11.20
C GLU A 73 11.02 10.16 9.84
N ILE A 74 10.44 11.27 9.36
CA ILE A 74 9.83 11.36 8.04
C ILE A 74 10.89 11.90 7.07
N PRO A 75 11.12 11.26 5.91
CA PRO A 75 12.06 11.77 4.92
C PRO A 75 11.58 13.12 4.34
N PRO A 76 12.51 14.05 4.03
CA PRO A 76 12.14 15.30 3.38
C PRO A 76 11.66 15.05 1.94
N PRO A 77 10.79 15.91 1.38
CA PRO A 77 10.52 15.93 -0.05
C PRO A 77 11.75 16.39 -0.83
N ASP A 78 11.69 16.26 -2.16
CA ASP A 78 12.76 16.75 -3.04
C ASP A 78 12.98 18.26 -2.82
N ASP A 79 14.26 18.65 -2.78
CA ASP A 79 14.64 20.04 -2.55
C ASP A 79 14.57 20.82 -3.88
N ILE A 80 13.46 21.54 -4.08
CA ILE A 80 13.18 22.33 -5.29
C ILE A 80 13.24 23.83 -5.03
N SER A 81 13.52 24.64 -6.07
CA SER A 81 13.46 26.11 -5.99
C SER A 81 12.02 26.63 -6.03
N GLU A 82 11.80 27.89 -5.65
CA GLU A 82 10.47 28.53 -5.77
C GLU A 82 10.01 28.60 -7.23
N THR A 83 10.91 28.91 -8.17
CA THR A 83 10.61 28.92 -9.61
C THR A 83 10.11 27.56 -10.07
N LYS A 84 10.80 26.48 -9.64
CA LYS A 84 10.40 25.12 -10.01
C LYS A 84 9.05 24.73 -9.40
N LEU A 85 8.75 25.20 -8.19
CA LEU A 85 7.45 24.98 -7.57
C LEU A 85 6.32 25.68 -8.33
N ILE A 86 6.55 26.88 -8.88
CA ILE A 86 5.56 27.58 -9.71
C ILE A 86 5.29 26.79 -10.99
N GLU A 87 6.33 26.33 -11.69
CA GLU A 87 6.17 25.47 -12.88
C GLU A 87 5.33 24.23 -12.56
N LEU A 88 5.62 23.56 -11.43
CA LEU A 88 4.88 22.38 -10.98
C LEU A 88 3.43 22.67 -10.59
N MET A 89 3.09 23.91 -10.23
CA MET A 89 1.70 24.30 -9.95
C MET A 89 0.90 24.58 -11.23
N GLU A 90 1.58 24.88 -12.34
CA GLU A 90 0.99 25.07 -13.66
C GLU A 90 0.88 23.75 -14.44
N ASP A 91 1.71 22.75 -14.11
CA ASP A 91 1.67 21.40 -14.67
C ASP A 91 0.36 20.66 -14.32
N GLU A 92 -0.24 19.98 -15.30
CA GLU A 92 -1.48 19.20 -15.07
C GLU A 92 -1.27 17.95 -14.21
N ASN A 93 -0.04 17.41 -14.16
CA ASN A 93 0.33 16.22 -13.38
C ASN A 93 1.60 16.48 -12.55
N PRO A 94 1.50 17.19 -11.41
CA PRO A 94 2.65 17.52 -10.60
C PRO A 94 3.33 16.28 -10.01
N SER A 95 4.62 16.11 -10.28
CA SER A 95 5.44 15.01 -9.73
C SER A 95 6.00 15.31 -8.33
N TYR A 96 5.51 16.35 -7.65
CA TYR A 96 6.04 16.76 -6.35
C TYR A 96 5.19 16.22 -5.20
N CYS A 97 5.79 15.40 -4.34
CA CYS A 97 5.12 14.82 -3.18
C CYS A 97 5.76 15.32 -1.88
N ILE A 98 4.92 15.71 -0.91
CA ILE A 98 5.33 16.03 0.45
C ILE A 98 4.99 14.84 1.35
N PRO A 99 5.98 14.06 1.84
CA PRO A 99 5.72 13.01 2.81
C PRO A 99 5.22 13.61 4.13
N MET A 100 4.09 13.09 4.62
CA MET A 100 3.52 13.51 5.89
C MET A 100 2.81 12.36 6.60
N SER A 101 2.76 12.41 7.92
CA SER A 101 1.95 11.52 8.74
C SER A 101 0.76 12.29 9.28
N ILE A 102 -0.44 11.85 8.95
CA ILE A 102 -1.69 12.43 9.44
C ILE A 102 -2.20 11.57 10.60
N GLY A 103 -2.34 12.16 11.78
CA GLY A 103 -2.87 11.53 12.99
C GLY A 103 -4.36 11.19 12.89
N GLN A 104 -4.97 10.81 14.01
CA GLN A 104 -6.41 10.56 14.07
C GLN A 104 -7.18 11.88 14.28
N GLU A 105 -8.47 11.84 13.99
CA GLU A 105 -9.38 12.94 14.32
C GLU A 105 -9.56 13.07 15.83
N LYS A 106 -9.48 14.29 16.34
CA LYS A 106 -9.75 14.62 17.75
C LYS A 106 -10.87 15.64 17.86
N THR A 107 -11.67 15.50 18.91
CA THR A 107 -12.60 16.55 19.35
C THR A 107 -11.94 17.35 20.48
N GLU A 108 -11.80 18.66 20.27
CA GLU A 108 -11.19 19.61 21.20
C GLU A 108 -12.14 20.79 21.44
N VAL A 109 -11.85 21.59 22.45
CA VAL A 109 -12.68 22.76 22.81
C VAL A 109 -11.98 24.04 22.38
N ASP A 110 -12.71 24.91 21.66
CA ASP A 110 -12.18 26.20 21.26
C ASP A 110 -12.21 27.23 22.40
N LYS A 111 -11.72 28.45 22.16
CA LYS A 111 -11.71 29.51 23.19
C LYS A 111 -13.11 29.92 23.66
N SER A 112 -14.15 29.69 22.85
CA SER A 112 -15.54 29.97 23.20
C SER A 112 -16.23 28.80 23.91
N GLY A 113 -15.53 27.70 24.18
CA GLY A 113 -16.14 26.51 24.80
C GLY A 113 -16.88 25.61 23.81
N ALA A 114 -16.84 25.89 22.51
CA ALA A 114 -17.52 25.10 21.51
C ALA A 114 -16.64 23.91 21.06
N PRO A 115 -17.23 22.72 20.81
CA PRO A 115 -16.51 21.59 20.28
C PRO A 115 -16.00 21.90 18.85
N CYS A 116 -14.80 21.47 18.56
CA CYS A 116 -14.16 21.62 17.26
C CYS A 116 -13.25 20.42 16.96
N LEU A 117 -12.95 20.22 15.68
CA LEU A 117 -12.11 19.10 15.26
C LEU A 117 -10.66 19.52 15.17
N ALA A 118 -9.75 18.64 15.58
CA ALA A 118 -8.32 18.85 15.50
C ALA A 118 -7.61 17.62 14.90
N TYR A 119 -6.62 17.86 14.05
CA TYR A 119 -5.78 16.82 13.45
C TYR A 119 -4.32 17.17 13.70
N ASP A 120 -3.51 16.17 14.05
CA ASP A 120 -2.07 16.32 14.20
C ASP A 120 -1.38 15.83 12.92
N ILE A 121 -0.58 16.68 12.26
CA ILE A 121 0.11 16.36 11.01
C ILE A 121 1.59 16.52 11.25
N ALA A 122 2.38 15.47 11.07
CA ALA A 122 3.83 15.54 11.18
C ALA A 122 4.47 15.59 9.79
N ILE A 123 5.36 16.54 9.57
CA ILE A 123 6.21 16.66 8.37
C ILE A 123 7.68 16.69 8.75
N ASN A 124 8.56 16.51 7.77
CA ASN A 124 9.99 16.56 8.01
C ASN A 124 10.43 17.94 8.57
N THR A 125 11.30 17.94 9.57
CA THR A 125 11.80 19.16 10.24
C THR A 125 12.50 20.14 9.29
N THR A 126 13.42 19.66 8.44
CA THR A 126 14.19 20.55 7.55
C THR A 126 13.29 21.18 6.49
N TYR A 127 12.33 20.41 5.97
CA TYR A 127 11.32 20.92 5.06
C TYR A 127 10.39 21.94 5.73
N PHE A 128 9.94 21.67 6.96
CA PHE A 128 9.13 22.62 7.72
C PHE A 128 9.85 23.97 7.82
N GLU A 129 11.10 23.99 8.27
CA GLU A 129 11.87 25.23 8.43
C GLU A 129 12.08 25.99 7.12
N LYS A 130 12.29 25.27 6.01
CA LYS A 130 12.34 25.88 4.66
C LYS A 130 10.99 26.48 4.29
N SER A 131 9.91 25.72 4.48
CA SER A 131 8.56 26.14 4.12
C SER A 131 8.09 27.35 4.93
N GLU A 132 8.42 27.43 6.21
CA GLU A 132 8.02 28.53 7.09
C GLU A 132 8.68 29.86 6.68
N LYS A 133 9.89 29.82 6.12
CA LYS A 133 10.62 31.01 5.64
C LYS A 133 10.09 31.56 4.32
N SER A 134 9.43 30.73 3.51
CA SER A 134 8.89 31.13 2.20
C SER A 134 7.37 31.12 2.21
N ARG A 135 6.76 32.27 1.92
CA ARG A 135 5.29 32.39 1.86
C ARG A 135 4.68 31.44 0.82
N LEU A 136 5.37 31.22 -0.30
CA LEU A 136 4.90 30.36 -1.38
C LEU A 136 4.91 28.89 -0.94
N PHE A 137 6.05 28.40 -0.45
CA PHE A 137 6.14 27.03 0.08
C PHE A 137 5.18 26.79 1.24
N TRP A 138 5.03 27.76 2.15
CA TRP A 138 4.10 27.63 3.28
C TRP A 138 2.65 27.48 2.82
N SER A 139 2.21 28.32 1.88
CA SER A 139 0.84 28.28 1.36
C SER A 139 0.58 26.99 0.59
N PHE A 140 1.55 26.55 -0.23
CA PHE A 140 1.50 25.26 -0.93
C PHE A 140 1.43 24.09 0.06
N THR A 141 2.27 24.08 1.08
CA THR A 141 2.30 23.03 2.12
C THR A 141 0.96 22.92 2.84
N ILE A 142 0.36 24.05 3.24
CA ILE A 142 -0.96 24.07 3.88
C ILE A 142 -2.02 23.52 2.93
N ALA A 143 -2.01 23.90 1.64
CA ALA A 143 -2.97 23.39 0.67
C ALA A 143 -2.87 21.87 0.50
N VAL A 144 -1.65 21.32 0.39
CA VAL A 144 -1.43 19.87 0.31
C VAL A 144 -1.88 19.16 1.60
N ILE A 145 -1.62 19.75 2.77
CA ILE A 145 -2.09 19.19 4.05
C ILE A 145 -3.62 19.17 4.12
N ILE A 146 -4.30 20.26 3.72
CA ILE A 146 -5.76 20.34 3.69
C ILE A 146 -6.33 19.26 2.76
N GLN A 147 -5.77 19.13 1.55
CA GLN A 147 -6.16 18.07 0.61
C GLN A 147 -5.92 16.67 1.19
N GLY A 148 -4.76 16.42 1.80
CA GLY A 148 -4.44 15.13 2.40
C GLY A 148 -5.37 14.75 3.54
N VAL A 149 -5.76 15.71 4.41
CA VAL A 149 -6.73 15.48 5.48
C VAL A 149 -8.14 15.28 4.91
N SER A 150 -8.53 16.12 3.94
CA SER A 150 -9.82 16.01 3.24
C SER A 150 -10.00 14.63 2.61
N GLN A 151 -9.00 14.13 1.88
CA GLN A 151 -9.03 12.81 1.25
C GLN A 151 -9.00 11.67 2.27
N LYS A 152 -8.18 11.79 3.34
CA LYS A 152 -8.03 10.71 4.33
C LYS A 152 -9.31 10.49 5.15
N PHE A 153 -10.04 11.55 5.46
CA PHE A 153 -11.21 11.51 6.33
C PHE A 153 -12.54 11.74 5.59
N ASP A 154 -12.50 11.86 4.26
CA ASP A 154 -13.65 12.16 3.40
C ASP A 154 -14.43 13.41 3.89
N LYS A 155 -13.69 14.51 4.10
CA LYS A 155 -14.25 15.78 4.57
C LYS A 155 -14.02 16.90 3.59
N ASP A 156 -15.06 17.70 3.36
CA ASP A 156 -14.96 18.90 2.53
C ASP A 156 -14.46 20.09 3.36
N ILE A 157 -13.16 20.38 3.25
CA ILE A 157 -12.45 21.40 4.03
C ILE A 157 -12.10 22.58 3.13
N GLU A 158 -12.36 23.81 3.58
CA GLU A 158 -12.04 25.03 2.83
C GLU A 158 -10.52 25.17 2.63
N LEU A 159 -10.07 25.22 1.36
CA LEU A 159 -8.65 25.37 1.01
C LEU A 159 -8.13 26.82 1.11
N LYS A 160 -8.99 27.81 0.85
CA LYS A 160 -8.57 29.22 0.69
C LYS A 160 -8.66 30.05 1.97
N ASN A 161 -9.66 29.78 2.81
CA ASN A 161 -10.00 30.63 3.96
C ASN A 161 -9.45 30.06 5.27
N TYR A 162 -8.14 29.91 5.38
CA TYR A 162 -7.49 29.47 6.60
C TYR A 162 -6.81 30.63 7.35
N THR A 163 -6.57 30.45 8.65
CA THR A 163 -5.84 31.38 9.50
C THR A 163 -4.79 30.63 10.30
N VAL A 164 -3.52 31.01 10.14
CA VAL A 164 -2.43 30.50 10.98
C VAL A 164 -2.45 31.22 12.33
N LEU A 165 -2.53 30.47 13.43
CA LEU A 165 -2.55 31.03 14.78
C LEU A 165 -1.16 31.52 15.18
N LYS A 166 -1.07 32.76 15.67
CA LYS A 166 0.22 33.36 16.09
C LYS A 166 0.67 32.95 17.50
N ASN A 167 -0.28 32.80 18.42
CA ASN A 167 0.02 32.61 19.85
C ASN A 167 -0.20 31.17 20.32
N ARG A 168 -0.46 30.23 19.40
CA ARG A 168 -0.76 28.83 19.72
C ARG A 168 -0.25 27.94 18.59
N LYS A 169 0.68 27.04 18.90
CA LYS A 169 1.26 26.10 17.93
C LYS A 169 0.49 24.79 17.81
N VAL A 170 -0.26 24.42 18.84
CA VAL A 170 -1.06 23.18 18.88
C VAL A 170 -2.36 23.45 19.62
N LEU A 171 -3.47 22.94 19.11
CA LEU A 171 -4.72 22.78 19.84
C LEU A 171 -4.80 21.37 20.42
N GLY A 172 -4.97 21.27 21.75
CA GLY A 172 -5.10 20.00 22.44
C GLY A 172 -3.77 19.32 22.77
N ARG A 173 -3.84 18.03 23.14
CA ARG A 173 -2.66 17.18 23.38
C ARG A 173 -2.24 16.52 22.08
N LEU A 174 -0.95 16.57 21.76
CA LEU A 174 -0.39 15.86 20.60
C LEU A 174 -0.48 14.34 20.76
N GLN A 175 -0.90 13.68 19.69
CA GLN A 175 -0.90 12.23 19.54
C GLN A 175 0.49 11.71 19.18
N ASP A 176 0.74 10.45 19.51
CA ASP A 176 1.93 9.75 19.05
C ASP A 176 1.67 9.22 17.63
N HIS A 177 2.66 9.37 16.76
CA HIS A 177 2.61 8.93 15.37
C HIS A 177 3.38 7.63 15.23
N ARG A 178 2.77 6.61 14.65
CA ARG A 178 3.46 5.40 14.21
C ARG A 178 3.90 5.56 12.76
N ILE A 179 5.20 5.75 12.56
CA ILE A 179 5.79 5.96 11.24
C ILE A 179 6.47 4.68 10.80
N GLU A 180 6.00 4.11 9.70
CA GLU A 180 6.68 3.00 9.03
C GLU A 180 7.84 3.54 8.20
N LYS A 181 9.04 2.97 8.34
CA LYS A 181 10.17 3.27 7.47
C LYS A 181 9.92 2.68 6.10
N ARG A 182 9.28 3.48 5.24
CA ARG A 182 9.03 3.18 3.82
C ARG A 182 9.98 4.04 2.98
N GLU A 183 10.46 3.48 1.88
CA GLU A 183 11.10 4.29 0.84
C GLU A 183 10.08 5.30 0.32
N VAL A 184 10.51 6.55 0.14
CA VAL A 184 9.65 7.58 -0.46
C VAL A 184 9.34 7.11 -1.87
N LYS A 185 8.06 6.84 -2.16
CA LYS A 185 7.60 6.68 -3.54
C LYS A 185 7.88 8.02 -4.23
N LYS A 186 8.98 8.12 -4.97
CA LYS A 186 9.15 9.19 -5.96
C LYS A 186 7.90 9.16 -6.81
N ALA A 187 7.30 10.31 -7.10
CA ALA A 187 6.18 10.38 -8.01
C ALA A 187 6.68 10.10 -9.43
N MET A 188 7.03 8.85 -9.69
CA MET A 188 7.18 8.29 -11.02
C MET A 188 6.00 7.33 -11.21
N ARG A 189 4.82 7.93 -11.28
CA ARG A 189 3.90 7.54 -12.34
C ARG A 189 4.03 8.61 -13.41
N ALA A 190 5.14 8.55 -14.15
CA ALA A 190 5.06 9.03 -15.52
C ALA A 190 3.88 8.28 -16.15
N PRO A 191 2.96 8.94 -16.85
CA PRO A 191 2.00 8.21 -17.65
C PRO A 191 2.81 7.31 -18.59
N LEU A 192 2.49 6.02 -18.65
CA LEU A 192 3.17 5.07 -19.53
C LEU A 192 3.01 5.45 -21.02
N ILE A 193 2.17 6.44 -21.30
CA ILE A 193 1.90 7.01 -22.61
C ILE A 193 2.02 8.53 -22.50
N GLU A 194 3.01 9.09 -23.18
CA GLU A 194 3.18 10.51 -23.42
C GLU A 194 2.53 10.82 -24.79
N GLU A 195 1.50 11.67 -24.83
CA GLU A 195 0.89 12.05 -26.11
C GLU A 195 1.85 12.98 -26.85
N LEU A 196 2.32 12.54 -28.02
CA LEU A 196 3.12 13.39 -28.90
C LEU A 196 2.27 14.60 -29.32
N PRO A 197 2.80 15.84 -29.22
CA PRO A 197 2.09 17.01 -29.74
C PRO A 197 1.83 16.79 -31.23
N SER A 198 0.56 16.96 -31.63
CA SER A 198 0.11 16.83 -33.01
C SER A 198 0.87 17.82 -33.90
N ILE A 199 1.85 17.31 -34.64
CA ILE A 199 2.59 18.08 -35.63
C ILE A 199 1.65 18.27 -36.83
N ASN A 200 0.98 19.42 -36.88
CA ASN A 200 0.36 19.89 -38.10
C ASN A 200 1.44 20.09 -39.18
N SER A 201 1.15 19.53 -40.33
CA SER A 201 2.01 19.30 -41.47
C SER A 201 2.55 20.58 -42.09
N THR A 202 3.84 20.67 -42.44
CA THR A 202 4.27 21.08 -43.80
C THR A 202 5.75 20.72 -44.11
N SER A 203 5.95 20.13 -45.30
CA SER A 203 7.11 20.18 -46.22
C SER A 203 8.46 19.52 -45.89
N VAL A 204 8.61 18.30 -46.45
CA VAL A 204 9.68 17.76 -47.33
C VAL A 204 11.07 18.41 -47.28
N SER A 205 12.10 17.58 -46.99
CA SER A 205 13.36 17.46 -47.76
C SER A 205 14.13 16.19 -47.34
N GLN A 206 14.69 15.50 -48.34
CA GLN A 206 15.44 14.24 -48.30
C GLN A 206 16.63 14.31 -47.31
N THR A 207 17.17 13.23 -46.73
CA THR A 207 18.20 12.36 -47.35
C THR A 207 18.66 11.23 -46.38
N LYS A 208 18.77 9.99 -46.90
CA LYS A 208 19.69 8.85 -46.56
C LYS A 208 19.75 8.22 -45.14
N ILE A 209 19.13 7.04 -45.02
CA ILE A 209 19.69 5.70 -44.70
C ILE A 209 20.85 5.62 -43.69
N SER A 210 20.66 4.94 -42.55
CA SER A 210 21.29 3.63 -42.24
C SER A 210 20.87 3.03 -40.88
N THR A 211 20.27 1.84 -40.95
CA THR A 211 20.46 0.62 -40.11
C THR A 211 20.43 0.73 -38.58
N SER A 212 19.81 -0.16 -37.78
CA SER A 212 18.89 -1.30 -37.92
C SER A 212 18.76 -1.87 -36.49
N LYS A 213 17.55 -2.29 -36.07
CA LYS A 213 17.25 -3.50 -35.24
C LYS A 213 15.82 -3.45 -34.66
N PRO A 214 15.22 -4.61 -34.35
CA PRO A 214 13.91 -4.95 -34.85
C PRO A 214 12.77 -4.72 -33.85
N ILE A 215 11.59 -4.68 -34.46
CA ILE A 215 10.25 -4.77 -33.89
C ILE A 215 10.05 -6.16 -33.28
N GLU A 216 9.55 -6.23 -32.05
CA GLU A 216 8.64 -7.31 -31.65
C GLU A 216 7.44 -6.72 -30.89
N GLU A 217 6.28 -7.10 -31.40
CA GLU A 217 4.96 -6.76 -30.91
C GLU A 217 4.68 -7.49 -29.60
N SER A 218 4.12 -6.80 -28.61
CA SER A 218 3.10 -7.44 -27.76
C SER A 218 2.12 -6.40 -27.27
N ARG A 219 0.87 -6.68 -27.60
CA ARG A 219 -0.34 -6.00 -27.16
C ARG A 219 -0.46 -6.22 -25.66
N GLU A 220 -0.41 -5.15 -24.86
CA GLU A 220 -0.89 -5.23 -23.49
C GLU A 220 -1.96 -4.18 -23.20
N SER A 221 -3.13 -4.76 -22.93
CA SER A 221 -4.38 -4.16 -22.55
C SER A 221 -4.23 -3.37 -21.24
N LYS A 222 -4.69 -2.13 -21.28
CA LYS A 222 -4.84 -1.17 -20.17
C LYS A 222 -5.16 -1.86 -18.83
N SER A 223 -4.18 -1.92 -17.91
CA SER A 223 -4.43 -2.37 -16.53
C SER A 223 -4.94 -1.21 -15.67
N ARG A 224 -6.14 -1.39 -15.12
CA ARG A 224 -6.68 -0.58 -14.03
C ARG A 224 -5.71 -0.66 -12.85
N VAL A 225 -5.40 0.49 -12.24
CA VAL A 225 -4.64 0.56 -10.99
C VAL A 225 -5.39 -0.21 -9.91
N THR A 226 -4.86 -1.36 -9.50
CA THR A 226 -5.42 -2.19 -8.44
C THR A 226 -4.44 -2.26 -7.25
N PRO A 227 -4.94 -2.43 -6.02
CA PRO A 227 -4.11 -2.54 -4.83
C PRO A 227 -3.09 -3.67 -5.02
N THR A 228 -1.82 -3.44 -4.65
CA THR A 228 -0.78 -4.46 -4.76
C THR A 228 -1.25 -5.72 -4.01
N PRO A 229 -1.50 -6.81 -4.73
CA PRO A 229 -2.09 -8.00 -4.15
C PRO A 229 -1.09 -8.71 -3.22
N ASP A 230 -1.52 -9.05 -2.01
CA ASP A 230 -0.67 -9.76 -1.04
C ASP A 230 -0.55 -11.24 -1.45
N TYR A 231 0.68 -11.72 -1.68
CA TYR A 231 0.97 -13.11 -1.98
C TYR A 231 2.31 -13.59 -1.40
N ILE A 232 2.43 -14.89 -1.18
CA ILE A 232 3.65 -15.54 -0.69
C ILE A 232 3.87 -16.82 -1.51
N ILE A 233 5.07 -16.99 -2.06
CA ILE A 233 5.50 -18.25 -2.67
C ILE A 233 6.45 -18.96 -1.72
N LEU A 234 6.05 -20.13 -1.23
CA LEU A 234 6.86 -21.01 -0.39
C LEU A 234 7.48 -22.11 -1.25
N ARG A 235 8.66 -22.57 -0.86
CA ARG A 235 9.30 -23.74 -1.47
C ARG A 235 9.41 -24.88 -0.46
N GLU A 236 9.30 -26.11 -0.95
CA GLU A 236 9.44 -27.32 -0.16
C GLU A 236 10.32 -28.33 -0.90
N PRO A 237 11.37 -28.91 -0.27
CA PRO A 237 11.88 -28.64 1.08
C PRO A 237 12.54 -27.26 1.26
N LYS A 238 12.67 -26.80 2.52
CA LYS A 238 13.21 -25.46 2.86
C LYS A 238 14.68 -25.26 2.45
N GLU A 239 15.44 -26.35 2.41
CA GLU A 239 16.85 -26.40 2.00
C GLU A 239 17.05 -27.46 0.90
N GLY A 240 17.91 -27.16 -0.09
CA GLY A 240 18.19 -28.03 -1.23
C GLY A 240 17.37 -27.71 -2.49
N LYS A 241 17.31 -28.67 -3.43
CA LYS A 241 16.52 -28.55 -4.67
C LYS A 241 15.02 -28.58 -4.32
N PRO A 242 14.24 -27.55 -4.68
CA PRO A 242 12.81 -27.53 -4.36
C PRO A 242 12.07 -28.56 -5.21
N LYS A 243 11.23 -29.34 -4.57
CA LYS A 243 10.35 -30.35 -5.21
C LYS A 243 8.97 -29.77 -5.52
N ARG A 244 8.55 -28.78 -4.73
CA ARG A 244 7.22 -28.16 -4.84
C ARG A 244 7.27 -26.70 -4.43
N LEU A 245 6.53 -25.88 -5.15
CA LEU A 245 6.19 -24.51 -4.79
C LEU A 245 4.75 -24.49 -4.25
N ILE A 246 4.52 -23.68 -3.23
CA ILE A 246 3.21 -23.44 -2.65
C ILE A 246 2.96 -21.94 -2.69
N GLY A 247 2.10 -21.51 -3.61
CA GLY A 247 1.66 -20.12 -3.70
C GLY A 247 0.46 -19.88 -2.80
N LYS A 248 0.50 -18.86 -1.94
CA LYS A 248 -0.63 -18.41 -1.14
C LYS A 248 -0.98 -16.99 -1.54
N PHE A 249 -2.18 -16.82 -2.07
CA PHE A 249 -2.68 -15.56 -2.62
C PHE A 249 -3.86 -15.11 -1.78
N LYS A 250 -3.76 -13.93 -1.16
CA LYS A 250 -4.82 -13.40 -0.31
C LYS A 250 -5.92 -12.78 -1.17
N ILE A 251 -7.09 -13.40 -1.17
CA ILE A 251 -8.26 -12.97 -1.93
C ILE A 251 -9.34 -12.59 -0.93
N LYS A 252 -9.93 -11.39 -1.06
CA LYS A 252 -11.02 -10.96 -0.15
C LYS A 252 -12.13 -12.01 -0.14
N SER A 253 -12.65 -12.36 1.04
CA SER A 253 -13.60 -13.48 1.25
C SER A 253 -14.97 -13.34 0.57
N LEU A 254 -15.21 -12.26 -0.20
CA LEU A 254 -16.47 -11.98 -0.90
C LEU A 254 -16.57 -12.58 -2.32
N ILE A 255 -15.72 -13.53 -2.70
CA ILE A 255 -15.59 -13.99 -4.10
C ILE A 255 -15.85 -15.49 -4.25
N SER A 256 -16.60 -15.87 -5.28
CA SER A 256 -16.81 -17.29 -5.65
C SER A 256 -15.61 -17.82 -6.43
N ALA A 257 -15.39 -19.14 -6.42
CA ALA A 257 -14.33 -19.78 -7.19
C ALA A 257 -14.44 -19.48 -8.70
N ASP A 258 -15.67 -19.32 -9.21
CA ASP A 258 -15.95 -19.04 -10.63
C ASP A 258 -15.48 -17.65 -11.08
N ASP A 259 -15.25 -16.74 -10.14
CA ASP A 259 -14.82 -15.37 -10.42
C ASP A 259 -13.28 -15.23 -10.40
N ILE A 260 -12.57 -16.33 -10.16
CA ILE A 260 -11.11 -16.39 -10.05
C ILE A 260 -10.58 -17.23 -11.21
N ALA A 261 -9.77 -16.62 -12.08
CA ALA A 261 -9.02 -17.30 -13.11
C ALA A 261 -7.58 -17.50 -12.63
N VAL A 262 -7.08 -18.73 -12.74
CA VAL A 262 -5.69 -19.08 -12.41
C VAL A 262 -5.07 -19.71 -13.66
N ASP A 263 -3.94 -19.15 -14.10
CA ASP A 263 -3.13 -19.68 -15.19
C ASP A 263 -1.71 -19.92 -14.66
N VAL A 264 -1.20 -21.13 -14.83
CA VAL A 264 0.15 -21.50 -14.41
C VAL A 264 0.89 -22.04 -15.63
N GLY A 265 1.85 -21.26 -16.12
CA GLY A 265 2.79 -21.66 -17.16
C GLY A 265 4.00 -22.40 -16.58
N GLU A 266 5.05 -22.51 -17.38
CA GLU A 266 6.30 -23.17 -16.97
C GLU A 266 7.00 -22.41 -15.85
N ASP A 267 7.08 -21.08 -15.95
CA ASP A 267 7.75 -20.22 -14.98
C ASP A 267 6.90 -19.00 -14.61
N ARG A 268 5.66 -18.89 -15.12
CA ARG A 268 4.76 -17.74 -14.92
C ARG A 268 3.48 -18.17 -14.22
N ILE A 269 3.09 -17.43 -13.19
CA ILE A 269 1.83 -17.64 -12.45
C ILE A 269 0.98 -16.39 -12.59
N MET A 270 -0.23 -16.56 -13.11
CA MET A 270 -1.23 -15.51 -13.25
C MET A 270 -2.47 -15.85 -12.44
N VAL A 271 -2.88 -14.94 -11.55
CA VAL A 271 -4.13 -15.05 -10.78
C VAL A 271 -4.95 -13.78 -10.98
N GLU A 272 -6.12 -13.92 -11.58
CA GLU A 272 -7.05 -12.82 -11.86
C GLU A 272 -8.37 -13.03 -11.10
N ALA A 273 -8.78 -12.07 -10.27
CA ALA A 273 -10.14 -11.98 -9.74
C ALA A 273 -10.82 -10.71 -10.27
N ARG A 274 -11.61 -10.88 -11.33
CA ARG A 274 -12.15 -9.78 -12.16
C ARG A 274 -13.04 -8.81 -11.38
N LYS A 275 -13.84 -9.32 -10.43
CA LYS A 275 -14.80 -8.52 -9.65
C LYS A 275 -14.16 -7.50 -8.71
N ILE A 276 -12.95 -7.78 -8.22
CA ILE A 276 -12.25 -6.89 -7.28
C ILE A 276 -10.98 -6.27 -7.88
N GLY A 277 -10.71 -6.52 -9.16
CA GLY A 277 -9.49 -6.09 -9.83
C GLY A 277 -8.22 -6.71 -9.22
N TYR A 278 -8.29 -7.91 -8.67
CA TYR A 278 -7.07 -8.58 -8.20
C TYR A 278 -6.36 -9.17 -9.41
N LEU A 279 -5.13 -8.75 -9.69
CA LEU A 279 -4.33 -9.33 -10.76
C LEU A 279 -2.91 -9.52 -10.24
N ILE A 280 -2.49 -10.77 -10.17
CA ILE A 280 -1.10 -11.16 -9.94
C ILE A 280 -0.59 -11.75 -11.23
N ASP A 281 0.59 -11.31 -11.61
CA ASP A 281 1.36 -11.87 -12.70
C ASP A 281 2.83 -11.87 -12.25
N ILE A 282 3.37 -13.06 -12.01
CA ILE A 282 4.69 -13.24 -11.42
C ILE A 282 5.45 -14.34 -12.15
N PHE A 283 6.77 -14.13 -12.25
CA PHE A 283 7.70 -15.15 -12.71
C PHE A 283 8.36 -15.83 -11.51
N VAL A 284 8.48 -17.14 -11.54
CA VAL A 284 9.16 -17.96 -10.54
C VAL A 284 10.43 -18.56 -11.15
N PRO A 285 11.54 -18.65 -10.39
CA PRO A 285 12.82 -19.13 -10.91
C PRO A 285 12.90 -20.67 -10.97
N TYR A 286 11.80 -21.35 -11.27
CA TYR A 286 11.68 -22.81 -11.31
C TYR A 286 10.66 -23.23 -12.37
N SER A 287 10.95 -24.31 -13.09
CA SER A 287 10.01 -24.91 -14.04
C SER A 287 8.92 -25.69 -13.30
N ILE A 288 7.66 -25.37 -13.54
CA ILE A 288 6.49 -25.98 -12.91
C ILE A 288 5.93 -27.08 -13.82
N GLU A 289 5.59 -28.23 -13.24
CA GLU A 289 4.83 -29.27 -13.93
C GLU A 289 3.33 -28.91 -13.97
N GLN A 290 2.93 -28.21 -15.03
CA GLN A 290 1.57 -27.66 -15.22
C GLN A 290 0.45 -28.69 -15.02
N GLU A 291 0.66 -29.94 -15.48
CA GLU A 291 -0.33 -31.02 -15.40
C GLU A 291 -0.67 -31.46 -13.97
N LYS A 292 0.21 -31.20 -13.01
CA LYS A 292 0.06 -31.62 -11.60
C LYS A 292 -0.24 -30.46 -10.66
N VAL A 293 -0.50 -29.26 -11.20
CA VAL A 293 -0.86 -28.09 -10.41
C VAL A 293 -2.26 -28.28 -9.83
N SER A 294 -2.45 -27.91 -8.56
CA SER A 294 -3.76 -27.88 -7.90
C SER A 294 -3.99 -26.56 -7.20
N ALA A 295 -5.25 -26.11 -7.19
CA ALA A 295 -5.69 -24.87 -6.56
C ALA A 295 -6.78 -25.15 -5.52
N ILE A 296 -6.66 -24.53 -4.34
CA ILE A 296 -7.61 -24.67 -3.23
C ILE A 296 -7.97 -23.26 -2.76
N LEU A 297 -9.25 -22.89 -2.84
CA LEU A 297 -9.74 -21.62 -2.31
C LEU A 297 -10.39 -21.84 -0.94
N ASP A 298 -9.77 -21.28 0.09
CA ASP A 298 -10.35 -21.19 1.42
C ASP A 298 -11.15 -19.88 1.52
N LYS A 299 -12.48 -20.00 1.56
CA LYS A 299 -13.40 -18.85 1.63
C LYS A 299 -13.45 -18.23 3.03
N ASP A 300 -13.22 -19.03 4.07
CA ASP A 300 -13.26 -18.58 5.47
C ASP A 300 -12.03 -17.72 5.79
N VAL A 301 -10.86 -18.13 5.29
CA VAL A 301 -9.60 -17.41 5.47
C VAL A 301 -9.35 -16.38 4.35
N GLY A 302 -10.01 -16.52 3.20
CA GLY A 302 -9.78 -15.66 2.03
C GLY A 302 -8.39 -15.88 1.42
N ILE A 303 -7.99 -17.15 1.27
CA ILE A 303 -6.69 -17.50 0.71
C ILE A 303 -6.88 -18.54 -0.40
N LEU A 304 -6.35 -18.23 -1.58
CA LEU A 304 -6.14 -19.19 -2.65
C LEU A 304 -4.75 -19.81 -2.50
N GLN A 305 -4.69 -21.12 -2.32
CA GLN A 305 -3.47 -21.88 -2.27
C GLN A 305 -3.25 -22.62 -3.59
N LEU A 306 -2.13 -22.37 -4.26
CA LEU A 306 -1.66 -23.13 -5.42
C LEU A 306 -0.54 -24.07 -4.99
N ASN A 307 -0.72 -25.36 -5.24
CA ASN A 307 0.34 -26.36 -5.09
C ASN A 307 0.90 -26.65 -6.48
N MET A 308 2.18 -26.35 -6.68
CA MET A 308 2.85 -26.37 -7.98
C MET A 308 4.10 -27.26 -7.88
N PRO A 309 4.05 -28.52 -8.32
CA PRO A 309 5.23 -29.38 -8.37
C PRO A 309 6.27 -28.80 -9.33
N VAL A 310 7.55 -28.89 -8.94
CA VAL A 310 8.66 -28.39 -9.75
C VAL A 310 9.18 -29.52 -10.63
N ALA A 311 9.30 -29.28 -11.93
CA ALA A 311 9.92 -30.20 -12.87
C ALA A 311 11.42 -30.29 -12.57
N HIS A 312 11.94 -31.51 -12.48
CA HIS A 312 13.36 -31.76 -12.38
C HIS A 312 13.91 -32.12 -13.76
N GLU A 313 14.72 -31.24 -14.36
CA GLU A 313 15.74 -31.65 -15.34
C GLU A 313 16.97 -32.25 -14.61
#